data_AF-A0A970VVM3-F1
#
_entry.id   AF-A0A970VVM3-F1
#
_cell.length_a   1.000
_cell.length_b   1.000
_cell.length_c   1.000
_cell.angle_alpha   90.00
_cell.angle_beta   90.00
_cell.angle_gamma   90.00
#
_symmetry.space_group_name_H-M   'P 1'
#
loop_
_entity.id
_entity.type
_entity.pdbx_description
1 polymer ?
#
loop_
_entity_poly.entity_id
_entity_poly.type
_entity_poly.pdbx_seq_one_letter_code
_entity_poly.pdbx_strand_id
1 'polypeptide(L)' 'MVEKTYKDNNGCFAEGFSENYALVRFKFKNPSPVGEIVPVIAEKAHPWGVEGSICYD' A
#
# COMPACT_ATOMS: atom_id res chain seq x y z
N MET A 1 -0.09 -8.18 0.91
CA MET A 1 0.56 -8.31 2.23
C MET A 1 1.44 -7.09 2.44
N VAL A 2 1.24 -6.39 3.57
CA VAL A 2 2.04 -5.22 3.94
C VAL A 2 3.39 -5.68 4.49
N GLU A 3 4.49 -5.21 3.89
CA GLU A 3 5.86 -5.56 4.31
C GLU A 3 6.52 -4.42 5.08
N LYS A 4 6.20 -3.19 4.72
CA LYS A 4 6.79 -1.99 5.33
C LYS A 4 5.72 -0.92 5.45
N THR A 5 5.78 -0.19 6.54
CA THR A 5 4.98 1.03 6.73
C THR A 5 5.87 2.18 7.12
N TYR A 6 5.57 3.37 6.59
CA TYR A 6 6.27 4.60 6.94
C TYR A 6 5.29 5.76 7.02
N LYS A 7 5.64 6.76 7.83
CA LYS A 7 4.89 7.99 8.02
C LYS A 7 5.71 9.13 7.47
N ASP A 8 5.12 9.96 6.62
CA ASP A 8 5.67 11.25 6.23
C ASP A 8 4.78 12.39 6.77
N ASN A 9 5.14 13.64 6.47
CA ASN A 9 4.38 14.81 6.92
C ASN A 9 2.96 14.91 6.32
N ASN A 10 2.67 14.16 5.26
CA ASN A 10 1.44 14.22 4.48
C ASN A 10 0.57 12.95 4.60
N GLY A 11 0.99 11.95 5.37
CA GLY A 11 0.19 10.76 5.62
C GLY A 11 1.03 9.56 5.98
N CYS A 12 0.40 8.39 5.90
CA CYS A 12 1.07 7.13 6.13
C CYS A 12 0.98 6.27 4.87
N PHE A 13 2.02 5.48 4.66
CA PHE A 13 2.19 4.67 3.48
C PHE A 13 2.55 3.23 3.85
N ALA A 14 2.12 2.30 3.02
CA ALA A 14 2.53 0.91 3.05
C ALA A 14 3.20 0.55 1.74
N GLU A 15 4.24 -0.27 1.82
CA GLU A 15 4.76 -1.03 0.70
C GLU A 15 4.56 -2.51 0.96
N GLY A 16 4.22 -3.23 -0.09
CA GLY A 16 3.99 -4.66 0.01
C GLY A 16 3.89 -5.33 -1.35
N PHE A 17 3.48 -6.59 -1.30
CA PHE A 17 3.27 -7.42 -2.47
C PHE A 17 1.78 -7.72 -2.64
N SER A 18 1.34 -7.80 -3.89
CA SER A 18 0.04 -8.37 -4.27
C SER A 18 0.28 -9.62 -5.11
N GLU A 19 -0.75 -10.45 -5.28
CA GLU A 19 -0.66 -11.67 -6.10
C GLU A 19 -0.21 -11.36 -7.54
N ASN A 20 -0.55 -10.18 -8.07
CA ASN A 20 -0.32 -9.82 -9.46
C ASN A 20 0.83 -8.81 -9.66
N TYR A 21 1.29 -8.15 -8.60
CA TYR A 21 2.30 -7.08 -8.67
C TYR A 21 3.35 -7.21 -7.57
N ALA A 22 4.61 -7.19 -8.01
CA ALA A 22 5.79 -7.37 -7.18
C ALA A 22 6.12 -6.18 -6.27
N LEU A 23 5.53 -5.01 -6.47
CA LEU A 23 5.66 -3.91 -5.53
C LEU A 23 4.43 -3.06 -5.63
N VAL A 24 3.83 -2.79 -4.47
CA VAL A 24 2.67 -1.95 -4.42
C VAL A 24 2.79 -0.99 -3.25
N ARG A 25 2.71 0.30 -3.55
CA ARG A 25 2.80 1.40 -2.58
C ARG A 25 1.42 2.00 -2.40
N PHE A 26 0.96 2.15 -1.16
CA PHE A 26 -0.39 2.65 -0.90
C PHE A 26 -0.42 3.73 0.16
N LYS A 27 -1.33 4.69 0.00
CA LYS A 27 -1.63 5.73 1.00
C LYS A 27 -2.76 5.29 1.92
N PHE A 28 -2.66 5.63 3.19
CA PHE A 28 -3.72 5.42 4.17
C PHE A 28 -3.72 6.48 5.28
N LYS A 29 -4.86 6.61 5.97
CA LYS A 29 -5.03 7.54 7.09
C LYS A 29 -4.45 7.03 8.41
N ASN A 30 -4.51 5.71 8.66
CA ASN A 30 -4.05 5.06 9.89
C ASN A 30 -3.03 3.95 9.61
N PRO A 31 -1.93 3.81 10.38
CA PRO A 31 -0.91 2.74 10.25
C PRO A 31 -1.53 1.37 10.03
N SER A 32 -1.33 0.78 8.84
CA SER A 32 -1.59 -0.65 8.65
C SER A 32 -0.47 -1.45 9.35
N PRO A 33 -0.81 -2.48 10.13
CA PRO A 33 0.17 -3.43 10.65
C PRO A 33 0.95 -4.14 9.54
N VAL A 34 2.26 -4.31 9.76
CA VAL A 34 3.08 -5.20 8.92
C VAL A 34 2.60 -6.64 9.08
N GLY A 35 2.56 -7.39 7.98
CA GLY A 35 2.05 -8.76 7.92
C GLY A 35 0.54 -8.87 7.64
N GLU A 36 -0.18 -7.75 7.59
CA GLU A 36 -1.61 -7.75 7.27
C GLU A 36 -1.85 -7.86 5.75
N ILE A 37 -2.89 -8.59 5.37
CA ILE A 37 -3.43 -8.58 4.01
C ILE A 37 -4.55 -7.55 3.97
N VAL A 38 -4.30 -6.44 3.30
CA VAL A 38 -5.26 -5.33 3.15
C VAL A 38 -5.79 -5.27 1.72
N PRO A 39 -7.10 -5.03 1.53
CA PRO A 39 -7.66 -4.76 0.21
C PRO A 39 -7.23 -3.37 -0.28
N VAL A 40 -6.88 -3.29 -1.56
CA VAL A 40 -6.30 -2.10 -2.17
C VAL A 40 -6.91 -1.82 -3.52
N ILE A 41 -7.13 -0.55 -3.80
CA ILE A 41 -7.59 -0.08 -5.11
C ILE A 41 -6.36 0.50 -5.83
N ALA A 42 -6.02 -0.09 -6.97
CA ALA A 42 -4.94 0.40 -7.82
C ALA A 42 -5.39 1.70 -8.51
N GLU A 43 -4.62 2.77 -8.35
CA GLU A 43 -4.91 4.08 -8.95
C GLU A 43 -3.95 4.42 -10.09
N LYS A 44 -2.67 4.04 -9.96
CA LYS A 44 -1.63 4.39 -10.94
C LYS A 44 -0.60 3.27 -11.08
N ALA A 45 -0.34 2.87 -12.32
CA ALA A 45 0.75 1.95 -12.64
C ALA A 45 2.07 2.71 -12.87
N HIS A 46 3.18 2.11 -12.43
CA HIS A 46 4.54 2.60 -12.59
C HIS A 46 5.44 1.45 -13.09
N PRO A 47 6.62 1.73 -13.67
CA PRO A 47 7.56 0.69 -14.08
C PRO A 47 8.03 -0.21 -12.93
N TRP A 48 8.03 0.31 -11.71
CA TRP A 48 8.44 -0.40 -10.51
C TRP A 48 7.28 -1.11 -9.80
N GLY A 49 6.02 -0.88 -10.17
CA GLY A 49 4.89 -1.40 -9.41
C GLY A 49 3.60 -0.61 -9.58
N VAL A 50 2.72 -0.69 -8.59
CA VAL A 50 1.44 0.03 -8.59
C VAL A 50 1.35 0.94 -7.37
N GLU A 51 0.74 2.12 -7.55
CA GLU A 51 0.35 3.02 -6.48
C GLU A 51 -1.17 3.00 -6.32
N GLY A 52 -1.64 3.05 -5.07
CA GLY A 52 -3.07 3.02 -4.80
C GLY A 52 -3.45 3.51 -3.40
N SER A 53 -4.69 3.23 -3.01
CA SER A 53 -5.22 3.52 -1.68
C SER A 53 -5.83 2.26 -1.07
N ILE A 54 -5.79 2.16 0.26
CA ILE A 54 -6.47 1.09 0.99
C ILE A 54 -7.96 1.42 1.01
N CYS A 55 -8.79 0.44 0.64
CA CYS A 55 -10.23 0.52 0.80
C CYS A 55 -10.57 -0.07 2.17
N TYR A 56 -10.90 0.78 3.14
CA TYR A 56 -11.59 0.32 4.34
C TYR A 56 -13.07 0.43 4.02
N ASP A 57 -13.77 -0.69 3.90
CA ASP A 57 -15.23 -0.72 3.90
C ASP A 57 -15.79 0.00 5.14
#